data_AF-A0A7V5FPR8-F1
#
_entry.id   AF-A0A7V5FPR8-F1
#
_cell.length_a   1.000
_cell.length_b   1.000
_cell.length_c   1.000
_cell.angle_alpha   90.00
_cell.angle_beta   90.00
_cell.angle_gamma   90.00
#
_symmetry.space_group_name_H-M   'P 1'
#
loop_
_entity.id
_entity.type
_entity.pdbx_description
1 polymer ?
#
loop_
_entity_poly.entity_id
_entity_poly.type
_entity_poly.pdbx_seq_one_letter_code
_entity_poly.pdbx_strand_id
1 'polypeptide(L)'
;MAPLYRWVADYYHYPIGEVIRTALPGGITAGSGRIVRLTAKGKNNRDIFTADKKYGGTSWMKKLLANGELPAGTMTTLWRSLPLQRRLRKWEEQDLLVIEQVLIREKNRSKLEKVISLAPALSDTLPWFECKTIDDMQSLLMDHLEVKPSRAEQTLLKHFFHLYFATDRQPVSRRDLARNYSGTSKNLKKLVAKNVLAQDKRRVYRDPFGVRPFHVKQPVRLTNEQNDVLSRIIPAVEEGEFASFLLFGVTGCGKTEVYLQATEKALALHKTVLVLVPEIALASQLEAHFFSRFGDTLAVL
;
A
#
# COMPACT_ATOMS: atom_id res chain seq x y z
N MET A 1 -17.09 6.99 17.59
CA MET A 1 -15.67 6.54 17.50
C MET A 1 -15.07 6.13 18.85
N ALA A 2 -15.13 6.96 19.89
CA ALA A 2 -14.51 6.64 21.19
C ALA A 2 -15.01 5.35 21.92
N PRO A 3 -16.30 4.94 21.84
CA PRO A 3 -16.78 3.74 22.54
C PRO A 3 -16.14 2.44 22.05
N LEU A 4 -15.95 2.31 20.72
CA LEU A 4 -15.31 1.15 20.11
C LEU A 4 -13.86 1.01 20.58
N TYR A 5 -13.09 2.10 20.59
CA TYR A 5 -11.68 2.06 21.00
C TYR A 5 -11.50 1.75 22.50
N ARG A 6 -12.44 2.18 23.35
CA ARG A 6 -12.47 1.78 24.76
C ARG A 6 -12.75 0.29 24.90
N TRP A 7 -13.78 -0.20 24.23
CA TRP A 7 -14.11 -1.63 24.25
C TRP A 7 -12.94 -2.50 23.78
N VAL A 8 -12.27 -2.13 22.68
CA VAL A 8 -11.07 -2.84 22.18
C VAL A 8 -9.92 -2.78 23.21
N ALA A 9 -9.66 -1.61 23.80
CA ALA A 9 -8.62 -1.43 24.81
C ALA A 9 -8.87 -2.31 26.05
N ASP A 10 -10.12 -2.35 26.52
CA ASP A 10 -10.53 -3.14 27.67
C ASP A 10 -10.47 -4.64 27.38
N TYR A 11 -10.98 -5.07 26.22
CA TYR A 11 -11.00 -6.49 25.82
C TYR A 11 -9.60 -7.08 25.64
N TYR A 12 -8.70 -6.34 24.99
CA TYR A 12 -7.33 -6.81 24.72
C TYR A 12 -6.32 -6.40 25.80
N HIS A 13 -6.77 -5.75 26.88
CA HIS A 13 -5.90 -5.15 27.89
C HIS A 13 -4.76 -4.31 27.27
N TYR A 14 -5.09 -3.55 26.23
CA TYR A 14 -4.13 -2.79 25.43
C TYR A 14 -4.32 -1.29 25.68
N PRO A 15 -3.25 -0.47 25.78
CA PRO A 15 -3.39 0.95 26.10
C PRO A 15 -4.27 1.67 25.07
N ILE A 16 -5.28 2.42 25.54
CA ILE A 16 -6.25 3.10 24.66
C ILE A 16 -5.58 4.03 23.63
N GLY A 17 -4.48 4.68 24.00
CA GLY A 17 -3.70 5.51 23.08
C GLY A 17 -3.10 4.70 21.92
N GLU A 18 -2.65 3.47 22.19
CA GLU A 18 -2.09 2.57 21.18
C GLU A 18 -3.19 1.92 20.32
N VAL A 19 -4.37 1.65 20.90
CA VAL A 19 -5.57 1.22 20.14
C VAL A 19 -5.98 2.29 19.14
N ILE A 20 -6.11 3.55 19.60
CA ILE A 20 -6.46 4.67 18.73
C ILE A 20 -5.39 4.88 17.66
N ARG A 21 -4.11 4.84 18.04
CA ARG A 21 -2.99 5.00 17.09
C ARG A 21 -3.00 3.93 16.01
N THR A 22 -3.30 2.69 16.37
CA THR A 22 -3.33 1.54 15.44
C THR A 22 -4.56 1.58 14.54
N ALA A 23 -5.71 2.00 15.07
CA ALA A 23 -6.96 2.04 14.32
C ALA A 23 -7.10 3.27 13.41
N LEU A 24 -6.28 4.32 13.60
CA LEU A 24 -6.28 5.49 12.73
C LEU A 24 -5.42 5.25 11.47
N PRO A 25 -5.89 5.66 10.28
CA PRO A 25 -5.09 5.60 9.06
C PRO A 25 -3.71 6.24 9.21
N GLY A 26 -2.68 5.58 8.68
CA GLY A 26 -1.32 6.12 8.66
C GLY A 26 -1.27 7.51 8.00
N GLY A 27 -0.51 8.44 8.59
CA GLY A 27 -0.42 9.83 8.13
C GLY A 27 -1.33 10.83 8.86
N ILE A 28 -2.26 10.37 9.70
CA ILE A 28 -3.07 11.23 10.58
C ILE A 28 -2.35 11.48 11.91
N THR A 29 -1.48 10.55 12.31
CA THR A 29 -0.63 10.65 13.48
C THR A 29 0.47 11.68 13.25
N ALA A 30 0.39 12.83 13.94
CA ALA A 30 1.48 13.77 14.00
C ALA A 30 2.58 13.21 14.90
N GLY A 31 3.78 13.01 14.35
CA GLY A 31 4.97 12.66 15.13
C GLY A 31 5.59 13.91 15.75
N SER A 32 6.27 13.78 16.89
CA SER A 32 7.11 14.86 17.42
C SER A 32 8.54 14.74 16.89
N GLY A 33 9.00 15.76 16.18
CA GLY A 33 10.38 15.93 15.75
C GLY A 33 11.13 16.94 16.61
N ARG A 34 12.45 16.91 16.54
CA ARG A 34 13.30 18.00 17.06
C ARG A 34 14.02 18.65 15.90
N ILE A 35 13.97 19.96 15.80
CA ILE A 35 14.83 20.71 14.89
C ILE A 35 15.82 21.51 15.73
N VAL A 36 16.99 21.76 15.15
CA VAL A 36 18.00 22.63 15.75
C VAL A 36 18.20 23.80 14.82
N ARG A 37 18.04 25.03 15.32
CA ARG A 37 18.31 26.26 14.56
C ARG A 37 19.40 27.06 15.22
N LEU A 38 20.24 27.71 14.42
CA LEU A 38 21.20 28.69 14.94
C LEU A 38 20.47 29.99 15.28
N THR A 39 20.75 30.52 16.47
CA THR A 39 20.36 31.88 16.86
C THR A 39 21.16 32.91 16.06
N ALA A 40 20.77 34.19 16.13
CA ALA A 40 21.58 35.27 15.54
C ALA A 40 23.02 35.26 16.09
N LYS A 41 23.18 35.03 17.41
CA LYS A 41 24.48 34.91 18.08
C LYS A 41 25.27 33.69 17.61
N GLY A 42 24.63 32.54 17.42
CA GLY A 42 25.28 31.35 16.88
C GLY A 42 25.70 31.50 15.42
N LYS A 43 24.91 32.21 14.61
CA LYS A 43 25.27 32.51 13.21
C LYS A 43 26.50 33.41 13.10
N ASN A 44 26.70 34.33 14.05
CA ASN A 44 27.84 35.23 14.11
C ASN A 44 29.09 34.56 14.71
N ASN A 45 28.92 33.58 15.60
CA ASN A 45 30.02 32.89 16.29
C ASN A 45 30.22 31.46 15.80
N ARG A 46 30.40 31.29 14.48
CA ARG A 46 30.52 29.97 13.84
C ARG A 46 31.75 29.18 14.31
N ASP A 47 32.79 29.89 14.71
CA ASP A 47 34.08 29.32 15.12
C ASP A 47 33.98 28.49 16.40
N ILE A 48 33.00 28.80 17.26
CA ILE A 48 32.73 28.02 18.49
C ILE A 48 32.32 26.57 18.14
N PHE A 49 31.60 26.40 17.04
CA PHE A 49 31.16 25.07 16.59
C PHE A 49 32.28 24.32 15.88
N THR A 50 33.08 24.99 15.05
CA THR A 50 34.18 24.36 14.31
C THR A 50 35.37 24.02 15.21
N ALA A 51 35.59 24.77 16.29
CA ALA A 51 36.60 24.49 17.31
C ALA A 51 36.28 23.25 18.17
N ASP A 52 35.06 22.71 18.10
CA ASP A 52 34.71 21.48 18.80
C ASP A 52 35.45 20.28 18.20
N LYS A 53 36.41 19.74 18.95
CA LYS A 53 37.27 18.61 18.52
C LYS A 53 36.49 17.37 18.08
N LYS A 54 35.26 17.16 18.58
CA LYS A 54 34.49 15.95 18.33
C LYS A 54 33.43 16.13 17.25
N TYR A 55 32.80 17.30 17.18
CA TYR A 55 31.64 17.53 16.33
C TYR A 55 31.87 18.58 15.23
N GLY A 56 32.88 19.44 15.35
CA GLY A 56 33.12 20.55 14.44
C GLY A 56 33.37 20.14 12.99
N GLY A 57 34.03 19.00 12.76
CA GLY A 57 34.34 18.48 11.42
C GLY A 57 33.22 17.66 10.76
N THR A 58 32.12 17.38 11.46
CA THR A 58 31.12 16.41 11.01
C THR A 58 30.26 16.94 9.85
N SER A 59 29.77 16.02 9.01
CA SER A 59 28.91 16.37 7.86
C SER A 59 27.63 17.10 8.29
N TRP A 60 27.04 16.71 9.41
CA TRP A 60 25.84 17.36 9.92
C TRP A 60 26.14 18.77 10.49
N MET A 61 27.29 18.97 11.12
CA MET A 61 27.69 20.30 11.60
C MET A 61 27.88 21.28 10.44
N LYS A 62 28.54 20.83 9.36
CA LYS A 62 28.67 21.64 8.13
C LYS A 62 27.30 22.04 7.56
N LYS A 63 26.32 21.12 7.58
CA LYS A 63 24.93 21.41 7.13
C LYS A 63 24.23 22.41 8.04
N LEU A 64 24.40 22.32 9.36
CA LEU A 64 23.84 23.29 10.31
C LEU A 64 24.41 24.70 10.06
N LEU A 65 25.72 24.82 9.89
CA LEU A 65 26.38 26.11 9.64
C LEU A 65 26.04 26.69 8.25
N ALA A 66 25.86 25.83 7.23
CA ALA A 66 25.49 26.27 5.88
C ALA A 66 24.02 26.73 5.81
N ASN A 67 23.10 25.92 6.31
CA ASN A 67 21.66 26.16 6.15
C ASN A 67 21.03 26.93 7.31
N GLY A 68 21.75 27.07 8.44
CA GLY A 68 21.25 27.70 9.66
C GLY A 68 20.28 26.83 10.46
N GLU A 69 19.88 25.67 9.95
CA GLU A 69 19.01 24.73 10.62
C GLU A 69 19.31 23.26 10.26
N LEU A 70 18.96 22.36 11.19
CA LEU A 70 18.95 20.93 10.99
C LEU A 70 17.50 20.40 11.02
N PRO A 71 17.04 19.75 9.94
CA PRO A 71 15.69 19.22 9.87
C PRO A 71 15.52 18.00 10.77
N ALA A 72 14.27 17.76 11.18
CA ALA A 72 13.97 16.77 12.19
C ALA A 72 14.38 15.35 11.81
N GLY A 73 14.31 14.98 10.53
CA GLY A 73 14.75 13.66 10.07
C GLY A 73 16.25 13.39 10.29
N THR A 74 17.11 14.42 10.20
CA THR A 74 18.54 14.27 10.52
C THR A 74 18.75 14.22 12.03
N MET A 75 18.00 15.05 12.77
CA MET A 75 18.06 15.10 14.23
C MET A 75 17.59 13.80 14.88
N THR A 76 16.62 13.07 14.32
CA THR A 76 16.16 11.78 14.88
C THR A 76 17.31 10.78 15.07
N THR A 77 18.23 10.71 14.11
CA THR A 77 19.40 9.81 14.19
C THR A 77 20.45 10.37 15.14
N LEU A 78 20.76 11.66 15.04
CA LEU A 78 21.79 12.31 15.86
C LEU A 78 21.41 12.33 17.35
N TRP A 79 20.14 12.52 17.65
CA TRP A 79 19.61 12.60 19.01
C TRP A 79 19.73 11.28 19.78
N ARG A 80 20.06 10.15 19.14
CA ARG A 80 20.31 8.89 19.85
C ARG A 80 21.58 8.93 20.71
N SER A 81 22.51 9.83 20.42
CA SER A 81 23.78 9.94 21.14
C SER A 81 23.66 10.85 22.38
N LEU A 82 23.66 10.26 23.58
CA LEU A 82 23.62 11.00 24.85
C LEU A 82 24.74 12.07 24.98
N PRO A 83 26.00 11.81 24.58
CA PRO A 83 27.05 12.83 24.60
C PRO A 83 26.74 14.04 23.71
N LEU A 84 26.16 13.81 22.52
CA LEU A 84 25.78 14.88 21.62
C LEU A 84 24.61 15.69 22.17
N GLN A 85 23.60 15.03 22.78
CA GLN A 85 22.49 15.74 23.43
C GLN A 85 23.00 16.72 24.49
N ARG A 86 23.92 16.28 25.35
CA ARG A 86 24.53 17.14 26.38
C ARG A 86 25.27 18.32 25.75
N ARG A 87 25.97 18.11 24.64
CA ARG A 87 26.70 19.18 23.95
C ARG A 87 25.76 20.21 23.31
N LEU A 88 24.70 19.74 22.64
CA LEU A 88 23.68 20.61 22.06
C LEU A 88 22.99 21.46 23.12
N ARG A 89 22.61 20.87 24.27
CA ARG A 89 22.02 21.63 25.39
C ARG A 89 22.97 22.70 25.95
N LYS A 90 24.27 22.42 26.05
CA LYS A 90 25.25 23.45 26.45
C LYS A 90 25.31 24.62 25.47
N TRP A 91 25.22 24.35 24.17
CA TRP A 91 25.17 25.43 23.16
C TRP A 91 23.83 26.18 23.18
N GLU A 92 22.75 25.51 23.56
CA GLU A 92 21.44 26.14 23.80
C GLU A 92 21.49 27.08 25.01
N GLU A 93 22.06 26.64 26.13
CA GLU A 93 22.27 27.47 27.34
C GLU A 93 23.15 28.71 27.06
N GLN A 94 24.06 28.61 26.08
CA GLN A 94 24.92 29.72 25.65
C GLN A 94 24.25 30.66 24.63
N ASP A 95 22.98 30.40 24.29
CA ASP A 95 22.21 31.13 23.27
C ASP A 95 22.86 31.04 21.87
N LEU A 96 23.54 29.94 21.55
CA LEU A 96 24.16 29.71 20.23
C LEU A 96 23.23 28.93 19.28
N LEU A 97 22.30 28.16 19.81
CA LEU A 97 21.29 27.43 19.05
C LEU A 97 20.01 27.29 19.87
N VAL A 98 18.91 26.92 19.20
CA VAL A 98 17.63 26.58 19.84
C VAL A 98 17.22 25.19 19.38
N ILE A 99 16.74 24.38 20.31
CA ILE A 99 16.21 23.04 20.06
C ILE A 99 14.69 23.08 20.19
N GLU A 100 13.99 23.19 19.07
CA GLU A 100 12.52 23.24 19.05
C GLU A 100 11.94 21.85 18.83
N GLN A 101 10.90 21.52 19.60
CA GLN A 101 10.02 20.41 19.26
C GLN A 101 9.00 20.88 18.23
N VAL A 102 8.91 20.16 17.12
CA VAL A 102 7.97 20.46 16.04
C VAL A 102 7.09 19.26 15.78
N LEU A 103 5.82 19.53 15.48
CA LEU A 103 4.91 18.50 14.99
C LEU A 103 5.27 18.19 13.52
N ILE A 104 5.80 16.99 13.30
CA ILE A 104 6.00 16.44 11.97
C ILE A 104 4.68 15.76 11.58
N ARG A 105 3.96 16.38 10.65
CA ARG A 105 2.92 15.65 9.92
C ARG A 105 3.61 14.65 9.00
N GLU A 106 3.35 13.35 9.20
CA GLU A 106 3.73 12.35 8.22
C GLU A 106 3.07 12.71 6.88
N LYS A 107 3.88 13.09 5.89
CA LYS A 107 3.38 13.19 4.53
C LYS A 107 3.12 11.77 4.05
N ASN A 108 1.88 11.30 4.17
CA ASN A 108 1.45 10.08 3.50
C ASN A 108 1.50 10.33 1.99
N ARG A 109 2.68 10.13 1.40
CA ARG A 109 2.86 10.17 -0.03
C ARG A 109 2.35 8.85 -0.56
N SER A 110 1.29 8.89 -1.35
CA SER A 110 0.80 7.73 -2.09
C SER A 110 1.99 7.03 -2.75
N LYS A 111 2.14 5.74 -2.52
CA LYS A 111 3.21 4.96 -3.13
C LYS A 111 2.95 4.93 -4.64
N LEU A 112 3.80 5.60 -5.39
CA LEU A 112 3.78 5.54 -6.85
C LEU A 112 4.59 4.33 -7.27
N GLU A 113 3.99 3.48 -8.11
CA GLU A 113 4.69 2.38 -8.76
C GLU A 113 4.82 2.68 -10.25
N LYS A 114 5.96 2.27 -10.82
CA LYS A 114 6.16 2.33 -12.26
C LYS A 114 5.47 1.12 -12.88
N VAL A 115 4.38 1.35 -13.57
CA VAL A 115 3.67 0.34 -14.35
C VAL A 115 4.06 0.44 -15.81
N ILE A 116 3.97 -0.68 -16.51
CA ILE A 116 4.28 -0.83 -17.92
C ILE A 116 2.99 -1.27 -18.61
N SER A 117 2.63 -0.58 -19.69
CA SER A 117 1.50 -0.94 -20.54
C SER A 117 1.97 -1.02 -21.99
N LEU A 118 1.09 -1.50 -22.87
CA LEU A 118 1.24 -1.22 -24.29
C LEU A 118 1.22 0.29 -24.52
N ALA A 119 1.98 0.75 -25.52
CA ALA A 119 1.92 2.15 -25.91
C ALA A 119 0.53 2.49 -26.46
N PRO A 120 -0.06 3.65 -26.15
CA PRO A 120 -1.41 4.02 -26.60
C PRO A 120 -1.59 3.89 -28.12
N ALA A 121 -0.57 4.33 -28.89
CA ALA A 121 -0.56 4.25 -30.34
C ALA A 121 -0.75 2.82 -30.89
N LEU A 122 -0.38 1.80 -30.13
CA LEU A 122 -0.58 0.40 -30.48
C LEU A 122 -1.82 -0.18 -29.79
N SER A 123 -2.03 0.16 -28.51
CA SER A 123 -3.16 -0.29 -27.69
C SER A 123 -4.51 0.07 -28.30
N ASP A 124 -4.61 1.26 -28.88
CA ASP A 124 -5.88 1.80 -29.39
C ASP A 124 -6.13 1.42 -30.85
N THR A 125 -5.08 1.01 -31.59
CA THR A 125 -5.14 0.75 -33.03
C THR A 125 -5.24 -0.73 -33.37
N LEU A 126 -4.68 -1.61 -32.54
CA LEU A 126 -4.62 -3.04 -32.81
C LEU A 126 -5.69 -3.82 -32.05
N PRO A 127 -6.26 -4.88 -32.63
CA PRO A 127 -7.33 -5.69 -32.03
C PRO A 127 -6.81 -6.64 -30.93
N TRP A 128 -6.16 -6.10 -29.89
CA TRP A 128 -5.56 -6.88 -28.80
C TRP A 128 -6.55 -7.76 -28.03
N PHE A 129 -7.83 -7.37 -28.04
CA PHE A 129 -8.90 -8.11 -27.39
C PHE A 129 -9.19 -9.45 -28.08
N GLU A 130 -8.90 -9.56 -29.38
CA GLU A 130 -9.12 -10.76 -30.18
C GLU A 130 -8.00 -11.80 -29.99
N CYS A 131 -6.80 -11.36 -29.59
CA CYS A 131 -5.69 -12.26 -29.31
C CYS A 131 -5.99 -13.14 -28.10
N LYS A 132 -6.03 -14.47 -28.30
CA LYS A 132 -6.30 -15.46 -27.25
C LYS A 132 -5.03 -16.04 -26.66
N THR A 133 -3.93 -16.01 -27.42
CA THR A 133 -2.64 -16.55 -26.98
C THR A 133 -1.55 -15.48 -26.97
N ILE A 134 -0.45 -15.78 -26.28
CA ILE A 134 0.75 -14.93 -26.28
C ILE A 134 1.33 -14.86 -27.69
N ASP A 135 1.33 -15.97 -28.43
CA ASP A 135 1.89 -16.04 -29.77
C ASP A 135 1.08 -15.19 -30.77
N ASP A 136 -0.26 -15.14 -30.63
CA ASP A 136 -1.12 -14.26 -31.43
C ASP A 136 -0.72 -12.78 -31.24
N MET A 137 -0.55 -12.35 -29.97
CA MET A 137 -0.13 -10.98 -29.66
C MET A 137 1.28 -10.68 -30.19
N GLN A 138 2.17 -11.67 -30.16
CA GLN A 138 3.50 -11.50 -30.74
C GLN A 138 3.46 -11.33 -32.24
N SER A 139 2.69 -12.17 -32.95
CA SER A 139 2.55 -12.06 -34.40
C SER A 139 1.96 -10.71 -34.78
N LEU A 140 0.83 -10.35 -34.15
CA LEU A 140 0.14 -9.08 -34.39
C LEU A 140 1.07 -7.88 -34.18
N LEU A 141 1.86 -7.90 -33.09
CA LEU A 141 2.84 -6.85 -32.84
C LEU A 141 3.93 -6.84 -33.92
N MET A 142 4.49 -7.99 -34.29
CA MET A 142 5.58 -8.07 -35.26
C MET A 142 5.17 -7.63 -36.67
N ASP A 143 3.90 -7.80 -37.02
CA ASP A 143 3.35 -7.38 -38.31
C ASP A 143 3.14 -5.85 -38.40
N HIS A 144 2.92 -5.19 -37.26
CA HIS A 144 2.61 -3.75 -37.20
C HIS A 144 3.79 -2.88 -36.75
N LEU A 145 4.94 -3.47 -36.42
CA LEU A 145 6.15 -2.74 -36.06
C LEU A 145 7.07 -2.54 -37.26
N GLU A 146 7.31 -1.28 -37.63
CA GLU A 146 8.30 -0.91 -38.66
C GLU A 146 9.72 -1.36 -38.28
N VAL A 147 10.10 -1.19 -37.00
CA VAL A 147 11.41 -1.59 -36.48
C VAL A 147 11.28 -2.83 -35.62
N LYS A 148 11.70 -3.97 -36.17
CA LYS A 148 11.63 -5.26 -35.47
C LYS A 148 12.42 -5.25 -34.15
N PRO A 149 11.85 -5.75 -33.05
CA PRO A 149 12.55 -5.87 -31.78
C PRO A 149 13.69 -6.89 -31.88
N SER A 150 14.81 -6.62 -31.21
CA SER A 150 15.91 -7.59 -31.08
C SER A 150 15.51 -8.82 -30.27
N ARG A 151 16.25 -9.93 -30.35
CA ARG A 151 15.95 -11.17 -29.60
C ARG A 151 15.72 -10.91 -28.10
N ALA A 152 16.55 -10.08 -27.49
CA ALA A 152 16.42 -9.74 -26.06
C ALA A 152 15.20 -8.85 -25.74
N GLU A 153 14.76 -8.02 -26.69
CA GLU A 153 13.52 -7.24 -26.58
C GLU A 153 12.29 -8.13 -26.76
N GLN A 154 12.33 -9.10 -27.68
CA GLN A 154 11.27 -10.09 -27.85
C GLN A 154 11.10 -10.97 -26.60
N THR A 155 12.20 -11.37 -25.94
CA THR A 155 12.13 -12.09 -24.65
C THR A 155 11.43 -11.25 -23.58
N LEU A 156 11.76 -9.95 -23.47
CA LEU A 156 11.08 -9.05 -22.54
C LEU A 156 9.58 -8.93 -22.86
N LEU A 157 9.22 -8.83 -24.14
CA LEU A 157 7.83 -8.79 -24.58
C LEU A 157 7.07 -10.08 -24.23
N LYS A 158 7.69 -11.26 -24.34
CA LYS A 158 7.08 -12.53 -23.90
C LYS A 158 6.73 -12.49 -22.40
N HIS A 159 7.67 -12.08 -21.56
CA HIS A 159 7.42 -11.96 -20.12
C HIS A 159 6.35 -10.90 -19.81
N PHE A 160 6.36 -9.78 -20.53
CA PHE A 160 5.33 -8.76 -20.40
C PHE A 160 3.95 -9.31 -20.77
N PHE A 161 3.79 -9.95 -21.93
CA PHE A 161 2.51 -10.51 -22.37
C PHE A 161 2.00 -11.62 -21.46
N HIS A 162 2.89 -12.44 -20.91
CA HIS A 162 2.52 -13.44 -19.91
C HIS A 162 1.87 -12.80 -18.67
N LEU A 163 2.50 -11.77 -18.11
CA LEU A 163 1.96 -11.04 -16.97
C LEU A 163 0.71 -10.23 -17.33
N TYR A 164 0.68 -9.66 -18.53
CA TYR A 164 -0.45 -8.89 -19.05
C TYR A 164 -1.69 -9.78 -19.16
N PHE A 165 -1.58 -10.99 -19.73
CA PHE A 165 -2.69 -11.95 -19.75
C PHE A 165 -3.09 -12.42 -18.35
N ALA A 166 -2.12 -12.74 -17.49
CA ALA A 166 -2.39 -13.18 -16.13
C ALA A 166 -3.12 -12.13 -15.27
N THR A 167 -3.02 -10.86 -15.66
CA THR A 167 -3.67 -9.73 -14.98
C THR A 167 -4.90 -9.21 -15.72
N ASP A 168 -5.48 -10.01 -16.61
CA ASP A 168 -6.62 -9.63 -17.45
C ASP A 168 -6.38 -8.32 -18.24
N ARG A 169 -5.22 -8.28 -18.91
CA ARG A 169 -4.77 -7.18 -19.76
C ARG A 169 -4.62 -5.84 -19.02
N GLN A 170 -4.30 -5.88 -17.73
CA GLN A 170 -3.99 -4.70 -16.93
C GLN A 170 -2.50 -4.32 -17.04
N PRO A 171 -2.14 -3.04 -16.80
CA PRO A 171 -0.74 -2.62 -16.78
C PRO A 171 0.08 -3.37 -15.73
N VAL A 172 1.26 -3.84 -16.15
CA VAL A 172 2.11 -4.74 -15.38
C VAL A 172 3.12 -3.95 -14.55
N SER A 173 3.38 -4.37 -13.30
CA SER A 173 4.43 -3.75 -12.49
C SER A 173 5.82 -3.96 -13.13
N ARG A 174 6.62 -2.89 -13.19
CA ARG A 174 8.05 -3.00 -13.54
C ARG A 174 8.80 -3.95 -12.61
N ARG A 175 8.39 -4.03 -11.33
CA ARG A 175 9.04 -4.90 -10.34
C ARG A 175 8.83 -6.38 -10.68
N ASP A 176 7.61 -6.76 -11.02
CA ASP A 176 7.28 -8.14 -11.40
C ASP A 176 7.97 -8.54 -12.71
N LEU A 177 8.02 -7.62 -13.67
CA LEU A 177 8.75 -7.84 -14.91
C LEU A 177 10.25 -8.02 -14.66
N ALA A 178 10.85 -7.21 -13.78
CA ALA A 178 12.26 -7.32 -13.41
C ALA A 178 12.58 -8.60 -12.61
N ARG A 179 11.63 -9.13 -11.83
CA ARG A 179 11.76 -10.41 -11.14
C ARG A 179 11.81 -11.58 -12.13
N ASN A 180 11.02 -11.50 -13.20
CA ASN A 180 10.93 -12.57 -14.21
C ASN A 180 12.00 -12.45 -15.31
N TYR A 181 12.61 -11.28 -15.50
CA TYR A 181 13.66 -11.07 -16.51
C TYR A 181 14.71 -10.04 -16.06
N SER A 182 15.96 -10.48 -15.89
CA SER A 182 17.07 -9.64 -15.42
C SER A 182 17.44 -8.48 -16.36
N GLY A 183 17.24 -8.65 -17.67
CA GLY A 183 17.50 -7.63 -18.70
C GLY A 183 16.46 -6.50 -18.78
N THR A 184 15.45 -6.49 -17.91
CA THR A 184 14.28 -5.60 -17.98
C THR A 184 14.68 -4.13 -18.08
N SER A 185 15.60 -3.66 -17.24
CA SER A 185 15.94 -2.23 -17.18
C SER A 185 16.50 -1.65 -18.49
N LYS A 186 17.29 -2.44 -19.24
CA LYS A 186 17.92 -2.00 -20.50
C LYS A 186 16.93 -2.10 -21.66
N ASN A 187 16.26 -3.25 -21.80
CA ASN A 187 15.38 -3.51 -22.93
C ASN A 187 14.06 -2.73 -22.83
N LEU A 188 13.57 -2.49 -21.61
CA LEU A 188 12.39 -1.64 -21.40
C LEU A 188 12.62 -0.22 -21.91
N LYS A 189 13.79 0.37 -21.63
CA LYS A 189 14.13 1.72 -22.14
C LYS A 189 14.11 1.77 -23.66
N LYS A 190 14.60 0.72 -24.33
CA LYS A 190 14.59 0.62 -25.79
C LYS A 190 13.18 0.47 -26.34
N LEU A 191 12.37 -0.43 -25.77
CA LEU A 191 10.98 -0.64 -26.19
C LEU A 191 10.10 0.59 -25.96
N VAL A 192 10.36 1.35 -24.88
CA VAL A 192 9.70 2.64 -24.65
C VAL A 192 10.14 3.68 -25.68
N ALA A 193 11.43 3.77 -26.00
CA ALA A 193 11.92 4.67 -27.05
C ALA A 193 11.39 4.32 -28.45
N LYS A 194 11.11 3.02 -28.70
CA LYS A 194 10.47 2.53 -29.93
C LYS A 194 8.95 2.67 -29.92
N ASN A 195 8.35 3.30 -28.90
CA ASN A 195 6.89 3.41 -28.73
C ASN A 195 6.14 2.07 -28.78
N VAL A 196 6.79 0.97 -28.36
CA VAL A 196 6.15 -0.35 -28.24
C VAL A 196 5.46 -0.50 -26.88
N LEU A 197 6.16 -0.09 -25.83
CA LEU A 197 5.66 -0.09 -24.45
C LEU A 197 5.60 1.33 -23.93
N ALA A 198 4.64 1.64 -23.07
CA ALA A 198 4.61 2.88 -22.30
C ALA A 198 4.96 2.60 -20.83
N GLN A 199 5.58 3.58 -20.18
CA GLN A 199 5.86 3.52 -18.74
C GLN A 199 5.20 4.70 -18.05
N ASP A 200 4.31 4.41 -17.11
CA ASP A 200 3.58 5.42 -16.35
C ASP A 200 3.80 5.24 -14.83
N LYS A 201 3.57 6.30 -14.05
CA LYS A 201 3.56 6.25 -12.60
C LYS A 201 2.12 6.22 -12.12
N ARG A 202 1.62 5.04 -11.78
CA ARG A 202 0.30 4.91 -11.17
C ARG A 202 0.42 4.90 -9.65
N ARG A 203 -0.58 5.48 -8.99
CA ARG A 203 -0.79 5.27 -7.56
C ARG A 203 -1.14 3.81 -7.38
N VAL A 204 -0.31 3.10 -6.64
CA VAL A 204 -0.59 1.72 -6.25
C VAL A 204 -1.04 1.78 -4.81
N TYR A 205 -2.31 1.47 -4.59
CA TYR A 205 -2.79 1.10 -3.27
C TYR A 205 -1.99 -0.11 -2.82
N ARG A 206 -1.57 -0.15 -1.55
CA ARG A 206 -1.02 -1.39 -1.02
C ARG A 206 -2.13 -2.42 -1.19
N ASP A 207 -1.85 -3.43 -1.99
CA ASP A 207 -2.65 -4.64 -2.02
C ASP A 207 -2.66 -5.16 -0.55
N PRO A 208 -3.80 -5.10 0.17
CA PRO A 208 -3.88 -5.60 1.54
C PRO A 208 -3.50 -7.08 1.61
N PHE A 209 -3.74 -7.79 0.51
CA PHE A 209 -3.62 -9.22 0.36
C PHE A 209 -2.15 -9.64 0.10
N GLY A 210 -1.32 -8.76 -0.48
CA GLY A 210 0.11 -8.93 -0.75
C GLY A 210 0.44 -9.99 -1.82
N VAL A 211 -0.21 -11.15 -1.74
CA VAL A 211 -0.37 -12.19 -2.75
C VAL A 211 -1.85 -12.19 -3.10
N ARG A 212 -2.21 -12.15 -4.40
CA ARG A 212 -3.62 -12.28 -4.79
C ARG A 212 -4.21 -13.54 -4.15
N PRO A 213 -5.31 -13.45 -3.40
CA PRO A 213 -5.94 -14.62 -2.81
C PRO A 213 -6.30 -15.64 -3.90
N PHE A 214 -6.26 -16.92 -3.58
CA PHE A 214 -6.69 -17.94 -4.52
C PHE A 214 -8.18 -17.76 -4.84
N HIS A 215 -8.54 -17.96 -6.10
CA HIS A 215 -9.93 -17.80 -6.53
C HIS A 215 -10.77 -18.98 -6.01
N VAL A 216 -11.77 -18.67 -5.18
CA VAL A 216 -12.75 -19.65 -4.70
C VAL A 216 -13.96 -19.65 -5.61
N LYS A 217 -14.32 -20.82 -6.14
CA LYS A 217 -15.53 -20.96 -6.97
C LYS A 217 -16.78 -20.88 -6.09
N GLN A 218 -17.77 -20.15 -6.58
CA GLN A 218 -19.10 -20.13 -5.99
C GLN A 218 -19.74 -21.54 -6.11
N PRO A 219 -20.41 -22.03 -5.06
CA PRO A 219 -21.21 -23.25 -5.16
C PRO A 219 -22.35 -23.08 -6.17
N VAL A 220 -22.58 -24.10 -6.99
CA VAL A 220 -23.64 -24.09 -8.02
C VAL A 220 -25.04 -24.12 -7.38
N ARG A 221 -25.18 -24.73 -6.20
CA ARG A 221 -26.43 -24.81 -5.44
C ARG A 221 -26.15 -24.74 -3.94
N LEU A 222 -27.03 -24.05 -3.21
CA LEU A 222 -27.07 -24.03 -1.76
C LEU A 222 -27.76 -25.28 -1.22
N THR A 223 -27.42 -25.68 0.01
CA THR A 223 -28.14 -26.74 0.73
C THR A 223 -29.51 -26.23 1.21
N ASN A 224 -30.42 -27.16 1.51
CA ASN A 224 -31.73 -26.80 2.08
C ASN A 224 -31.58 -26.02 3.38
N GLU A 225 -30.68 -26.45 4.27
CA GLU A 225 -30.39 -25.75 5.53
C GLU A 225 -29.87 -24.33 5.31
N GLN A 226 -29.01 -24.11 4.30
CA GLN A 226 -28.53 -22.77 3.96
C GLN A 226 -29.67 -21.88 3.44
N ASN A 227 -30.55 -22.41 2.60
CA ASN A 227 -31.73 -21.68 2.12
C ASN A 227 -32.69 -21.34 3.27
N ASP A 228 -32.91 -22.27 4.20
CA ASP A 228 -33.75 -22.06 5.38
C ASP A 228 -33.17 -20.99 6.31
N VAL A 229 -31.85 -20.92 6.45
CA VAL A 229 -31.18 -19.86 7.20
C VAL A 229 -31.32 -18.51 6.48
N LEU A 230 -31.08 -18.47 5.17
CA LEU A 230 -31.16 -17.24 4.38
C LEU A 230 -32.59 -16.68 4.32
N SER A 231 -33.61 -17.54 4.30
CA SER A 231 -35.02 -17.10 4.35
C SER A 231 -35.38 -16.36 5.64
N ARG A 232 -34.58 -16.52 6.71
CA ARG A 232 -34.74 -15.77 7.97
C ARG A 232 -33.88 -14.51 8.03
N ILE A 233 -32.69 -14.53 7.44
CA ILE A 233 -31.74 -13.40 7.48
C ILE A 233 -32.14 -12.31 6.46
N ILE A 234 -32.51 -12.70 5.23
CA ILE A 234 -32.76 -11.75 4.14
C ILE A 234 -33.89 -10.76 4.46
N PRO A 235 -35.05 -11.17 4.98
CA PRO A 235 -36.13 -10.22 5.31
C PRO A 235 -35.67 -9.15 6.30
N ALA A 236 -34.95 -9.53 7.35
CA ALA A 236 -34.41 -8.56 8.32
C ALA A 236 -33.42 -7.57 7.67
N VAL A 237 -32.61 -8.02 6.71
CA VAL A 237 -31.72 -7.14 5.94
C VAL A 237 -32.52 -6.19 5.06
N GLU A 238 -33.63 -6.62 4.47
CA GLU A 238 -34.50 -5.80 3.63
C GLU A 238 -35.25 -4.73 4.44
N GLU A 239 -35.88 -5.14 5.55
CA GLU A 239 -36.64 -4.27 6.46
C GLU A 239 -35.76 -3.20 7.13
N GLY A 240 -34.47 -3.50 7.33
CA GLY A 240 -33.53 -2.54 7.92
C GLY A 240 -33.69 -2.34 9.43
N GLU A 241 -34.46 -3.21 10.09
CA GLU A 241 -34.54 -3.27 11.54
C GLU A 241 -33.36 -4.02 12.16
N PHE A 242 -33.08 -3.73 13.43
CA PHE A 242 -32.04 -4.45 14.15
C PHE A 242 -32.50 -5.88 14.46
N ALA A 243 -31.76 -6.86 13.96
CA ALA A 243 -31.97 -8.27 14.25
C ALA A 243 -30.63 -8.98 14.54
N SER A 244 -30.63 -9.86 15.53
CA SER A 244 -29.46 -10.65 15.92
C SER A 244 -29.69 -12.13 15.63
N PHE A 245 -28.77 -12.76 14.93
CA PHE A 245 -28.83 -14.18 14.59
C PHE A 245 -27.58 -14.90 15.10
N LEU A 246 -27.77 -16.09 15.67
CA LEU A 246 -26.68 -17.03 15.96
C LEU A 246 -26.74 -18.18 14.96
N LEU A 247 -25.79 -18.23 14.03
CA LEU A 247 -25.66 -19.34 13.08
C LEU A 247 -24.80 -20.46 13.68
N PHE A 248 -25.45 -21.50 14.17
CA PHE A 248 -24.76 -22.69 14.69
C PHE A 248 -24.47 -23.69 13.57
N GLY A 249 -23.27 -24.27 13.58
CA GLY A 249 -22.90 -25.35 12.66
C GLY A 249 -21.44 -25.74 12.80
N VAL A 250 -21.10 -26.96 12.43
CA VAL A 250 -19.71 -27.47 12.46
C VAL A 250 -18.84 -26.83 11.36
N THR A 251 -17.52 -26.91 11.48
CA THR A 251 -16.61 -26.45 10.43
C THR A 251 -16.88 -27.20 9.12
N GLY A 252 -16.87 -26.49 7.98
CA GLY A 252 -17.12 -27.09 6.67
C GLY A 252 -18.60 -27.22 6.27
N CYS A 253 -19.56 -26.93 7.16
CA CYS A 253 -21.00 -26.97 6.83
C CYS A 253 -21.48 -25.78 5.96
N GLY A 254 -20.58 -24.92 5.48
CA GLY A 254 -20.92 -23.82 4.58
C GLY A 254 -21.46 -22.55 5.24
N LYS A 255 -21.16 -22.29 6.53
CA LYS A 255 -21.52 -21.01 7.19
C LYS A 255 -21.00 -19.78 6.43
N THR A 256 -19.78 -19.86 5.90
CA THR A 256 -19.18 -18.79 5.10
C THR A 256 -20.04 -18.42 3.90
N GLU A 257 -20.65 -19.40 3.23
CA GLU A 257 -21.52 -19.14 2.08
C GLU A 257 -22.77 -18.36 2.49
N VAL A 258 -23.37 -18.68 3.64
CA VAL A 258 -24.50 -17.92 4.18
C VAL A 258 -24.10 -16.45 4.41
N TYR A 259 -22.89 -16.20 4.93
CA TYR A 259 -22.39 -14.83 5.11
C TYR A 259 -22.19 -14.10 3.79
N LEU A 260 -21.65 -14.77 2.76
CA LEU A 260 -21.47 -14.20 1.43
C LEU A 260 -22.80 -13.84 0.77
N GLN A 261 -23.80 -14.72 0.85
CA GLN A 261 -25.13 -14.50 0.30
C GLN A 261 -25.85 -13.33 0.98
N ALA A 262 -25.80 -13.26 2.32
CA ALA A 262 -26.36 -12.15 3.07
C ALA A 262 -25.65 -10.81 2.74
N THR A 263 -24.31 -10.86 2.58
CA THR A 263 -23.50 -9.70 2.19
C THR A 263 -23.89 -9.21 0.79
N GLU A 264 -24.00 -10.11 -0.18
CA GLU A 264 -24.40 -9.78 -1.55
C GLU A 264 -25.78 -9.12 -1.59
N LYS A 265 -26.73 -9.64 -0.81
CA LYS A 265 -28.06 -9.04 -0.70
C LYS A 265 -28.02 -7.64 -0.08
N ALA A 266 -27.24 -7.43 0.98
CA ALA A 266 -27.08 -6.11 1.59
C ALA A 266 -26.44 -5.09 0.63
N LEU A 267 -25.41 -5.51 -0.13
CA LEU A 267 -24.75 -4.66 -1.12
C LEU A 267 -25.68 -4.32 -2.30
N ALA A 268 -26.52 -5.26 -2.75
CA ALA A 268 -27.54 -5.01 -3.77
C ALA A 268 -28.57 -3.95 -3.35
N LEU A 269 -28.75 -3.76 -2.04
CA LEU A 269 -29.58 -2.70 -1.45
C LEU A 269 -28.77 -1.43 -1.14
N HIS A 270 -27.55 -1.29 -1.66
CA HIS A 270 -26.62 -0.18 -1.43
C HIS A 270 -26.25 0.05 0.05
N LYS A 271 -26.32 -0.99 0.89
CA LYS A 271 -25.90 -0.93 2.29
C LYS A 271 -24.41 -1.30 2.44
N THR A 272 -23.82 -1.01 3.60
CA THR A 272 -22.43 -1.39 3.93
C THR A 272 -22.42 -2.59 4.87
N VAL A 273 -21.42 -3.47 4.72
CA VAL A 273 -21.25 -4.66 5.54
C VAL A 273 -19.91 -4.60 6.26
N LEU A 274 -19.90 -4.93 7.56
CA LEU A 274 -18.69 -5.08 8.37
C LEU A 274 -18.58 -6.54 8.83
N VAL A 275 -17.49 -7.20 8.46
CA VAL A 275 -17.20 -8.57 8.88
C VAL A 275 -16.00 -8.53 9.83
N LEU A 276 -16.20 -9.05 11.05
CA LEU A 276 -15.15 -9.14 12.05
C LEU A 276 -14.67 -10.59 12.15
N VAL A 277 -13.36 -10.80 12.11
CA VAL A 277 -12.73 -12.13 12.13
C VAL A 277 -11.72 -12.22 13.27
N PRO A 278 -11.61 -13.39 13.95
CA PRO A 278 -10.52 -13.64 14.90
C PRO A 278 -9.20 -13.95 14.16
N GLU A 279 -8.08 -13.34 14.60
CA GLU A 279 -6.66 -13.48 14.14
C GLU A 279 -6.22 -14.93 13.82
N ILE A 280 -5.24 -15.29 12.97
CA ILE A 280 -4.54 -14.78 11.75
C ILE A 280 -4.76 -15.80 10.60
N ALA A 281 -5.03 -17.08 10.91
CA ALA A 281 -5.13 -18.15 9.93
C ALA A 281 -6.52 -18.25 9.24
N LEU A 282 -7.58 -17.84 9.93
CA LEU A 282 -8.95 -17.83 9.38
C LEU A 282 -9.24 -16.57 8.56
N ALA A 283 -8.47 -15.50 8.79
CA ALA A 283 -8.59 -14.26 8.03
C ALA A 283 -8.26 -14.51 6.56
N SER A 284 -7.13 -15.15 6.23
CA SER A 284 -6.71 -15.35 4.83
C SER A 284 -7.65 -16.24 4.01
N GLN A 285 -8.33 -17.21 4.64
CA GLN A 285 -9.34 -18.02 3.96
C GLN A 285 -10.63 -17.23 3.71
N LEU A 286 -11.16 -16.56 4.74
CA LEU A 286 -12.36 -15.73 4.59
C LEU A 286 -12.10 -14.59 3.58
N GLU A 287 -10.93 -13.98 3.67
CA GLU A 287 -10.44 -12.98 2.74
C GLU A 287 -10.46 -13.47 1.29
N ALA A 288 -9.96 -14.68 1.02
CA ALA A 288 -10.03 -15.27 -0.33
C ALA A 288 -11.46 -15.47 -0.84
N HIS A 289 -12.36 -15.93 0.03
CA HIS A 289 -13.78 -16.08 -0.30
C HIS A 289 -14.44 -14.73 -0.63
N PHE A 290 -14.25 -13.72 0.20
CA PHE A 290 -14.82 -12.38 0.00
C PHE A 290 -14.21 -11.68 -1.21
N PHE A 291 -12.89 -11.78 -1.41
CA PHE A 291 -12.22 -11.20 -2.56
C PHE A 291 -12.68 -11.85 -3.87
N SER A 292 -12.83 -13.18 -3.90
CA SER A 292 -13.34 -13.89 -5.08
C SER A 292 -14.78 -13.50 -5.43
N ARG A 293 -15.58 -13.08 -4.44
CA ARG A 293 -16.99 -12.72 -4.62
C ARG A 293 -17.20 -11.24 -4.97
N PHE A 294 -16.46 -10.34 -4.32
CA PHE A 294 -16.74 -8.89 -4.33
C PHE A 294 -15.60 -8.05 -4.94
N GLY A 295 -14.45 -8.66 -5.24
CA GLY A 295 -13.31 -8.00 -5.88
C GLY A 295 -12.89 -6.71 -5.18
N ASP A 296 -12.77 -5.65 -5.95
CA ASP A 296 -12.29 -4.33 -5.50
C ASP A 296 -13.26 -3.59 -4.55
N THR A 297 -14.47 -4.13 -4.32
CA THR A 297 -15.42 -3.57 -3.34
C THR A 297 -15.00 -3.89 -1.91
N LEU A 298 -14.14 -4.89 -1.71
CA LEU A 298 -13.65 -5.31 -0.41
C LEU A 298 -12.53 -4.39 0.09
N ALA A 299 -12.68 -3.87 1.31
CA ALA A 299 -11.62 -3.20 2.04
C ALA A 299 -11.23 -4.02 3.27
N VAL A 300 -9.92 -4.27 3.43
CA VAL A 300 -9.34 -4.88 4.63
C VAL A 300 -8.63 -3.78 5.41
N LEU A 301 -8.94 -3.65 6.70
CA LEU A 301 -8.47 -2.60 7.60
C LEU A 301 -7.49 -3.13 8.64
#